data_AF-A0A9D1WG20-F1
#
_entry.id   AF-A0A9D1WG20-F1
#
_cell.length_a   1.000
_cell.length_b   1.000
_cell.length_c   1.000
_cell.angle_alpha   90.00
_cell.angle_beta   90.00
_cell.angle_gamma   90.00
#
_symmetry.space_group_name_H-M   'P 1'
#
loop_
_entity.id
_entity.type
_entity.pdbx_description
1 polymer ?
#
loop_
_entity_poly.entity_id
_entity_poly.type
_entity_poly.pdbx_seq_one_letter_code
_entity_poly.pdbx_strand_id
1 'polypeptide(L)' 'KLRVKIEKDPQKPEYIKTVWGKGYRFETKSD' A
#
# COMPACT_ATOMS: atom_id res chain seq x y z
N LYS A 1 -8.79 -3.83 6.34
CA LYS A 1 -9.36 -2.58 6.90
C LYS A 1 -8.43 -1.37 6.75
N LEU A 2 -7.10 -1.50 6.89
CA LEU A 2 -6.18 -0.36 6.78
C LEU A 2 -6.19 0.32 5.41
N ARG A 3 -6.06 -0.45 4.31
CA ARG A 3 -6.12 0.11 2.93
C ARG A 3 -7.39 0.92 2.67
N VAL A 4 -8.54 0.48 3.18
CA VAL A 4 -9.82 1.22 3.04
C VAL A 4 -9.78 2.62 3.69
N LYS A 5 -8.93 2.81 4.70
CA LYS A 5 -8.83 4.08 5.42
C LYS A 5 -7.84 5.06 4.80
N ILE A 6 -6.81 4.56 4.12
CA ILE A 6 -5.65 5.39 3.70
C ILE A 6 -5.43 5.41 2.19
N GLU A 7 -5.89 4.38 1.47
CA GLU A 7 -5.79 4.32 0.01
C GLU A 7 -7.00 5.00 -0.61
N LYS A 8 -6.78 5.72 -1.70
CA LYS A 8 -7.86 6.31 -2.49
C LYS A 8 -8.73 5.21 -3.15
N ASP A 9 -8.10 4.16 -3.64
CA ASP A 9 -8.74 2.95 -4.13
C ASP A 9 -8.05 1.73 -3.49
N PRO A 10 -8.74 0.97 -2.63
CA PRO A 10 -8.16 -0.21 -1.97
C PRO A 10 -7.70 -1.30 -2.94
N GLN A 11 -8.23 -1.33 -4.17
CA GLN A 11 -7.83 -2.27 -5.22
C GLN A 11 -6.59 -1.80 -5.99
N LYS A 12 -6.25 -0.52 -5.89
CA LYS A 12 -5.07 0.09 -6.51
C LYS A 12 -4.25 0.83 -5.43
N PRO A 13 -3.60 0.08 -4.51
CA PRO A 13 -2.91 0.68 -3.38
C PRO A 13 -1.69 1.50 -3.84
N GLU A 14 -1.63 2.76 -3.42
CA GLU A 14 -0.53 3.69 -3.63
C GLU A 14 0.50 3.57 -2.51
N TYR A 15 0.06 3.40 -1.26
CA TYR A 15 0.95 3.41 -0.09
C TYR A 15 1.40 2.01 0.33
N ILE A 16 0.49 1.04 0.45
CA ILE A 16 0.82 -0.31 0.91
C ILE A 16 0.99 -1.25 -0.28
N LYS A 17 2.23 -1.43 -0.73
CA LYS A 17 2.58 -2.36 -1.81
C LYS A 17 2.79 -3.78 -1.30
N THR A 18 2.31 -4.76 -2.06
CA THR A 18 2.60 -6.17 -1.79
C THR A 18 3.97 -6.51 -2.40
N VAL A 19 4.85 -7.07 -1.58
CA VAL A 19 6.16 -7.59 -2.00
C VAL A 19 6.12 -9.11 -1.90
N TRP A 20 6.06 -9.78 -3.04
CA TRP A 20 5.93 -11.23 -3.11
C TRP A 20 7.09 -11.93 -2.40
N GLY A 21 6.75 -12.89 -1.54
CA GLY A 21 7.72 -13.64 -0.72
C GLY A 21 8.35 -12.85 0.43
N LYS A 22 7.95 -11.58 0.65
CA LYS A 22 8.52 -10.73 1.72
C LYS A 22 7.46 -10.04 2.59
N GLY A 23 6.26 -9.80 2.09
CA GLY A 23 5.17 -9.18 2.83
C GLY A 23 4.70 -7.87 2.21
N TYR A 24 4.70 -6.79 2.99
CA TYR A 24 4.21 -5.46 2.55
C TYR A 24 5.27 -4.39 2.78
N ARG A 25 5.30 -3.41 1.87
CA ARG A 25 6.11 -2.19 2.01
C ARG A 25 5.18 -0.98 2.01
N PHE A 26 5.48 -0.03 2.89
CA PHE A 26 4.85 1.28 2.89
C PHE A 26 5.73 2.24 2.07
N GLU A 27 5.16 2.90 1.07
CA GLU A 27 5.84 3.87 0.21
C GLU A 27 5.22 5.26 0.40
N THR A 28 6.08 6.28 0.47
CA THR A 28 5.65 7.69 0.51
C THR A 28 6.01 8.37 -0.80
N LYS A 29 5.34 9.48 -1.16
CA LYS A 29 5.60 10.22 -2.42
C LYS A 29 7.00 10.87 -2.50
N SER A 30 7.86 10.61 -1.52
CA SER A 30 9.19 11.18 -1.33
C SER A 30 10.31 10.14 -1.33
N ASP A 31 9.99 8.85 -1.52
CA ASP A 31 10.97 7.78 -1.81
C ASP A 31 11.35 7.74 -3.30
#